data_AF-A0A378PZ01-F1
#
_entry.id   AF-A0A378PZ01-F1
#
_cell.length_a   1.000
_cell.length_b   1.000
_cell.length_c   1.000
_cell.angle_alpha   90.00
_cell.angle_beta   90.00
_cell.angle_gamma   90.00
#
_symmetry.space_group_name_H-M   'P 1'
#
loop_
_entity.id
_entity.type
_entity.pdbx_description
1 polymer ?
#
loop_
_entity_poly.entity_id
_entity_poly.type
_entity_poly.pdbx_seq_one_letter_code
_entity_poly.pdbx_strand_id
1 'polypeptide(L)'
;MLMLDTGQIHIPFLEEYCRLKDGSKTVWELKLDISQIDPSLNIWAKNVVVKNGHTLSIDYFHVYDSIPTSHSGIGYKIMDTSNRSMPHIILNASLAKILQGHNVYGNTDMITGVFEMLGTFANFHPKLLKYLDFKNAYISKFDVTLPMQTPSLKTAERIREYLRNVSWGRFKNLSITNERLEYNTLYFGSVNSKVGGFKVYCKGIEVNNHVKELTAQAQKGDIKALRNLQVYTDDVINFANRSIRLEATIKKRMLTENNLPTNLWAFLVYQLQNKSIYEQLFKQKTETFMQALQDMRMPYDDDTKVYDLLLKRLSEPTKAGNISTTKARNAWNFYILLKTQGFYEVKKTSSERTFQRNVKNLCDAGFNRAMLQNLGGKSKETTIIRLLNIDLNARLPHSYTPPTTQFYDTFSHYLLNVA
;
A
#
# COMPACT_ATOMS: atom_id res chain seq x y z
N MET A 1 3.35 -13.99 -8.09
CA MET A 1 3.79 -14.19 -6.68
C MET A 1 3.32 -13.02 -5.84
N LEU A 2 2.60 -13.25 -4.74
CA LEU A 2 2.18 -12.21 -3.80
C LEU A 2 2.89 -12.41 -2.46
N MET A 3 3.01 -11.32 -1.69
CA MET A 3 3.45 -11.39 -0.30
C MET A 3 2.61 -10.47 0.59
N LEU A 4 2.53 -10.80 1.87
CA LEU A 4 2.03 -9.88 2.88
C LEU A 4 3.15 -8.97 3.35
N ASP A 5 2.88 -7.67 3.43
CA ASP A 5 3.81 -6.71 3.99
C ASP A 5 3.35 -6.26 5.37
N THR A 6 2.63 -5.13 5.47
CA THR A 6 2.13 -4.64 6.76
C THR A 6 0.89 -5.40 7.20
N GLY A 7 0.84 -5.81 8.46
CA GLY A 7 -0.39 -6.21 9.16
C GLY A 7 -0.70 -5.23 10.29
N GLN A 8 -1.97 -4.87 10.46
CA GLN A 8 -2.46 -4.10 11.60
C GLN A 8 -3.58 -4.85 12.31
N ILE A 9 -3.31 -5.24 13.55
CA ILE A 9 -4.21 -5.99 14.41
C ILE A 9 -4.67 -5.09 15.54
N HIS A 10 -5.97 -5.12 15.84
CA HIS A 10 -6.54 -4.43 16.98
C HIS A 10 -6.97 -5.46 18.02
N ILE A 11 -6.52 -5.28 19.25
CA ILE A 11 -6.86 -6.16 20.39
C ILE A 11 -7.70 -5.33 21.36
N PRO A 12 -9.01 -5.57 21.47
CA PRO A 12 -9.85 -4.86 22.42
C PRO A 12 -9.45 -5.14 23.86
N PHE A 13 -9.74 -4.20 24.76
CA PHE A 13 -9.78 -4.49 26.19
C PHE A 13 -11.04 -5.30 26.52
N LEU A 14 -10.99 -6.10 27.59
CA LEU A 14 -12.16 -6.81 28.10
C LEU A 14 -13.25 -5.80 28.48
N GLU A 15 -14.51 -6.17 28.21
CA GLU A 15 -15.68 -5.30 28.37
C GLU A 15 -15.81 -4.75 29.80
N GLU A 16 -15.43 -5.53 30.82
CA GLU A 16 -15.44 -5.13 32.22
C GLU A 16 -14.60 -3.87 32.51
N TYR A 17 -13.52 -3.64 31.73
CA TYR A 17 -12.65 -2.45 31.85
C TYR A 17 -13.09 -1.28 30.96
N CYS A 18 -14.18 -1.41 30.22
CA CYS A 18 -14.65 -0.41 29.27
C CYS A 18 -16.00 0.20 29.71
N ARG A 19 -16.24 1.46 29.37
CA ARG A 19 -17.55 2.11 29.50
C ARG A 19 -17.83 3.07 28.35
N LEU A 20 -19.11 3.35 28.10
CA LEU A 20 -19.48 4.52 27.29
C LEU A 20 -19.10 5.78 28.07
N LYS A 21 -18.51 6.74 27.36
CA LYS A 21 -18.22 8.05 27.93
C LYS A 21 -19.52 8.77 28.25
N ASP A 22 -19.58 9.42 29.40
CA ASP A 22 -20.78 10.14 29.85
C ASP A 22 -21.25 11.15 28.80
N GLY A 23 -22.55 11.11 28.51
CA GLY A 23 -23.19 11.93 27.47
C GLY A 23 -22.90 11.50 26.03
N SER A 24 -22.12 10.43 25.79
CA SER A 24 -21.85 9.89 24.46
C SER A 24 -22.64 8.61 24.18
N LYS A 25 -23.13 8.48 22.95
CA LYS A 25 -23.73 7.23 22.44
C LYS A 25 -22.74 6.36 21.67
N THR A 26 -21.55 6.89 21.37
CA THR A 26 -20.62 6.23 20.45
C THR A 26 -19.18 6.22 20.92
N VAL A 27 -18.80 7.09 21.86
CA VAL A 27 -17.44 7.15 22.38
C VAL A 27 -17.34 6.23 23.60
N TRP A 28 -16.38 5.32 23.55
CA TRP A 28 -16.02 4.44 24.66
C TRP A 28 -14.67 4.86 25.25
N GLU A 29 -14.51 4.64 26.54
CA GLU A 29 -13.29 4.92 27.30
C GLU A 29 -12.96 3.78 28.27
N LEU A 30 -11.68 3.68 28.64
CA LEU A 30 -11.21 2.78 29.69
C LEU A 30 -11.64 3.30 31.07
N LYS A 31 -12.06 2.37 31.94
CA LYS A 31 -12.25 2.61 33.37
C LYS A 31 -10.93 2.65 34.15
N LEU A 32 -9.86 2.15 33.54
CA LEU A 32 -8.53 2.03 34.14
C LEU A 32 -7.71 3.29 33.86
N ASP A 33 -6.92 3.71 34.86
CA ASP A 33 -5.87 4.70 34.65
C ASP A 33 -4.69 4.05 33.92
N ILE A 34 -4.52 4.39 32.65
CA ILE A 34 -3.49 3.84 31.77
C ILE A 34 -2.07 4.02 32.32
N SER A 35 -1.83 5.06 33.13
CA SER A 35 -0.52 5.33 33.72
C SER A 35 -0.13 4.30 34.79
N GLN A 36 -1.12 3.56 35.30
CA GLN A 36 -0.95 2.58 36.38
C GLN A 36 -0.99 1.13 35.87
N ILE A 37 -1.38 0.89 34.61
CA ILE A 37 -1.57 -0.47 34.08
C ILE A 37 -0.22 -1.17 33.89
N ASP A 38 0.72 -0.51 33.23
CA ASP A 38 2.06 -1.02 33.00
C ASP A 38 3.08 0.13 33.02
N PRO A 39 3.99 0.17 34.02
CA PRO A 39 5.01 1.22 34.14
C PRO A 39 5.97 1.32 32.96
N SER A 40 6.04 0.30 32.09
CA SER A 40 6.87 0.33 30.88
C SER A 40 6.27 1.16 29.75
N LEU A 41 5.02 1.58 29.87
CA LEU A 41 4.33 2.35 28.85
C LEU A 41 4.84 3.79 28.78
N ASN A 42 5.03 4.27 27.55
CA ASN A 42 5.34 5.67 27.30
C ASN A 42 4.05 6.51 27.35
N ILE A 43 3.74 7.06 28.54
CA ILE A 43 2.52 7.81 28.83
C ILE A 43 2.81 9.29 28.93
N TRP A 44 2.03 10.11 28.22
CA TRP A 44 2.18 11.57 28.18
C TRP A 44 0.93 12.25 28.73
N ALA A 45 1.11 13.45 29.29
CA ALA A 45 0.00 14.30 29.71
C ALA A 45 -0.56 15.09 28.52
N LYS A 46 -1.87 15.06 28.33
CA LYS A 46 -2.59 15.82 27.31
C LYS A 46 -3.03 17.19 27.82
N ASN A 47 -3.62 17.23 29.00
CA ASN A 47 -4.08 18.43 29.68
C ASN A 47 -3.57 18.40 31.12
N VAL A 48 -3.07 19.53 31.61
CA VAL A 48 -2.67 19.72 33.00
C VAL A 48 -3.44 20.90 33.55
N VAL A 49 -4.33 20.66 34.51
CA VAL A 49 -5.07 21.73 35.19
C VAL A 49 -4.31 22.10 36.46
N VAL A 50 -3.77 23.33 36.51
CA VAL A 50 -3.08 23.87 37.69
C VAL A 50 -3.95 24.97 38.31
N LYS A 51 -4.18 24.89 39.63
CA LYS A 51 -4.86 25.94 40.39
C LYS A 51 -4.05 26.26 41.63
N ASN A 52 -3.78 27.55 41.86
CA ASN A 52 -2.98 28.05 42.99
C ASN A 52 -1.60 27.38 43.13
N GLY A 53 -0.94 27.08 42.00
CA GLY A 53 0.37 26.42 41.99
C GLY A 53 0.34 24.90 42.20
N HIS A 54 -0.85 24.30 42.37
CA HIS A 54 -1.01 22.85 42.53
C HIS A 54 -1.70 22.22 41.30
N THR A 55 -1.15 21.12 40.81
CA THR A 55 -1.75 20.32 39.75
C THR A 55 -2.95 19.55 40.29
N LEU A 56 -4.14 19.78 39.71
CA LEU A 56 -5.42 19.21 40.14
C LEU A 56 -5.85 17.99 39.31
N SER A 57 -5.59 18.00 37.99
CA SER A 57 -6.01 16.93 37.09
C SER A 57 -5.06 16.85 35.91
N ILE A 58 -4.68 15.61 35.55
CA ILE A 58 -3.85 15.32 34.38
C ILE A 58 -4.55 14.25 33.55
N ASP A 59 -4.86 14.59 32.30
CA ASP A 59 -5.38 13.62 31.33
C ASP A 59 -4.19 12.89 30.69
N TYR A 60 -3.98 11.61 31.00
CA TYR A 60 -2.90 10.82 30.42
C TYR A 60 -3.33 10.12 29.13
N PHE A 61 -2.41 9.98 28.17
CA PHE A 61 -2.60 9.16 26.96
C PHE A 61 -1.30 8.44 26.59
N HIS A 62 -1.43 7.30 25.91
CA HIS A 62 -0.29 6.58 25.34
C HIS A 62 0.07 7.15 23.97
N VAL A 63 1.34 7.53 23.79
CA VAL A 63 1.86 7.96 22.47
C VAL A 63 2.02 6.76 21.54
N TYR A 64 2.28 6.98 20.24
CA TYR A 64 2.73 5.84 19.42
C TYR A 64 4.13 5.44 19.88
N ASP A 65 4.32 4.15 20.14
CA ASP A 65 5.58 3.59 20.59
C ASP A 65 5.93 2.34 19.76
N SER A 66 7.14 1.81 19.93
CA SER A 66 7.65 0.70 19.12
C SER A 66 8.36 -0.35 19.97
N ILE A 67 7.85 -1.58 19.94
CA ILE A 67 8.52 -2.72 20.56
C ILE A 67 9.75 -3.09 19.72
N PRO A 68 10.96 -3.12 20.31
CA PRO A 68 12.15 -3.53 19.59
C PRO A 68 12.08 -5.02 19.24
N THR A 69 12.47 -5.37 18.02
CA THR A 69 12.72 -6.77 17.61
C THR A 69 14.15 -6.91 17.10
N SER A 70 14.55 -8.14 16.77
CA SER A 70 15.84 -8.43 16.13
C SER A 70 16.08 -7.64 14.85
N HIS A 71 15.02 -7.20 14.16
CA HIS A 71 15.14 -6.57 12.84
C HIS A 71 14.42 -5.23 12.70
N SER A 72 13.11 -5.20 12.92
CA SER A 72 12.25 -4.02 12.75
C SER A 72 11.24 -3.94 13.87
N GLY A 73 11.02 -2.75 14.41
CA GLY A 73 10.09 -2.57 15.51
C GLY A 73 8.64 -2.92 15.15
N ILE A 74 7.87 -3.34 16.14
CA ILE A 74 6.41 -3.46 16.07
C ILE A 74 5.84 -2.16 16.65
N GLY A 75 5.25 -1.33 15.79
CA GLY A 75 4.59 -0.12 16.24
C GLY A 75 3.32 -0.48 17.00
N TYR A 76 3.09 0.15 18.15
CA TYR A 76 1.88 -0.06 18.93
C TYR A 76 1.33 1.23 19.53
N LYS A 77 0.02 1.22 19.83
CA LYS A 77 -0.65 2.30 20.54
C LYS A 77 -1.85 1.79 21.32
N ILE A 78 -1.95 2.21 22.58
CA ILE A 78 -3.18 2.07 23.36
C ILE A 78 -4.14 3.19 22.97
N MET A 79 -5.33 2.79 22.51
CA MET A 79 -6.47 3.67 22.28
C MET A 79 -7.39 3.54 23.49
N ASP A 80 -7.08 4.31 24.54
CA ASP A 80 -7.81 4.39 25.80
C ASP A 80 -9.21 5.00 25.64
N THR A 81 -9.36 5.87 24.64
CA THR A 81 -10.64 6.43 24.20
C THR A 81 -10.81 6.20 22.71
N SER A 82 -11.98 5.69 22.28
CA SER A 82 -12.25 5.46 20.85
C SER A 82 -13.71 5.66 20.48
N ASN A 83 -13.97 6.05 19.23
CA ASN A 83 -15.32 6.31 18.71
C ASN A 83 -15.80 5.13 17.87
N ARG A 84 -17.00 4.62 18.19
CA ARG A 84 -17.67 3.47 17.57
C ARG A 84 -16.86 2.16 17.65
N SER A 85 -16.00 2.06 18.67
CA SER A 85 -15.26 0.85 19.03
C SER A 85 -14.99 0.84 20.52
N MET A 86 -14.74 -0.32 21.11
CA MET A 86 -14.17 -0.40 22.46
C MET A 86 -12.72 0.10 22.44
N PRO A 87 -12.22 0.60 23.59
CA PRO A 87 -10.78 0.79 23.77
C PRO A 87 -10.01 -0.45 23.38
N HIS A 88 -8.85 -0.26 22.76
CA HIS A 88 -8.07 -1.35 22.18
C HIS A 88 -6.60 -0.97 22.02
N ILE A 89 -5.76 -1.98 21.83
CA ILE A 89 -4.38 -1.82 21.41
C ILE A 89 -4.31 -2.00 19.90
N ILE A 90 -3.65 -1.07 19.23
CA ILE A 90 -3.26 -1.18 17.83
C ILE A 90 -1.86 -1.77 17.79
N LEU A 91 -1.66 -2.88 17.10
CA LEU A 91 -0.36 -3.42 16.71
C LEU A 91 -0.19 -3.27 15.21
N ASN A 92 0.98 -2.80 14.75
CA ASN A 92 1.26 -2.56 13.33
C ASN A 92 2.72 -2.84 13.01
N ALA A 93 2.99 -3.82 12.14
CA ALA A 93 4.35 -4.12 11.68
C ALA A 93 4.34 -4.73 10.27
N SER A 94 5.50 -4.71 9.61
CA SER A 94 5.75 -5.54 8.43
C SER A 94 5.97 -6.99 8.88
N LEU A 95 5.03 -7.86 8.56
CA LEU A 95 5.04 -9.28 8.95
C LEU A 95 6.29 -9.99 8.44
N ALA A 96 6.66 -9.75 7.19
CA ALA A 96 7.88 -10.30 6.62
C ALA A 96 9.13 -9.77 7.33
N LYS A 97 9.19 -8.47 7.62
CA LYS A 97 10.39 -7.84 8.20
C LYS A 97 10.65 -8.28 9.64
N ILE A 98 9.62 -8.48 10.46
CA ILE A 98 9.80 -8.98 11.84
C ILE A 98 10.28 -10.44 11.87
N LEU A 99 9.94 -11.24 10.85
CA LEU A 99 10.30 -12.66 10.77
C LEU A 99 11.70 -12.92 10.20
N GLN A 100 12.07 -12.23 9.12
CA GLN A 100 13.30 -12.53 8.37
C GLN A 100 14.24 -11.31 8.19
N GLY A 101 13.82 -10.13 8.66
CA GLY A 101 14.61 -8.91 8.64
C GLY A 101 14.47 -7.98 7.44
N HIS A 102 13.83 -8.44 6.37
CA HIS A 102 13.47 -7.61 5.23
C HIS A 102 12.08 -7.95 4.69
N ASN A 103 11.49 -7.05 3.92
CA ASN A 103 10.25 -7.27 3.17
C ASN A 103 10.48 -7.26 1.65
N VAL A 104 11.69 -7.60 1.18
CA VAL A 104 12.08 -7.61 -0.25
C VAL A 104 11.37 -8.71 -1.04
N TYR A 105 11.05 -9.82 -0.40
CA TYR A 105 10.17 -10.87 -0.87
C TYR A 105 9.62 -11.63 0.34
N GLY A 106 8.65 -12.51 0.12
CA GLY A 106 8.01 -13.26 1.19
C GLY A 106 6.88 -14.14 0.66
N ASN A 107 6.03 -14.58 1.58
CA ASN A 107 4.87 -15.41 1.30
C ASN A 107 3.57 -14.68 1.71
N THR A 108 2.44 -15.34 1.51
CA THR A 108 1.12 -14.88 1.94
C THR A 108 0.65 -15.55 3.22
N ASP A 109 1.55 -16.13 4.02
CA ASP A 109 1.17 -16.74 5.30
C ASP A 109 1.02 -15.65 6.38
N MET A 110 -0.23 -15.31 6.68
CA MET A 110 -0.54 -14.34 7.73
C MET A 110 -0.39 -14.92 9.14
N ILE A 111 -0.54 -16.23 9.33
CA ILE A 111 -0.53 -16.85 10.66
C ILE A 111 0.82 -16.64 11.31
N THR A 112 1.89 -17.05 10.63
CA THR A 112 3.26 -16.96 11.16
C THR A 112 3.62 -15.52 11.54
N GLY A 113 3.32 -14.55 10.68
CA GLY A 113 3.60 -13.14 10.96
C GLY A 113 2.76 -12.56 12.09
N VAL A 114 1.48 -12.89 12.16
CA VAL A 114 0.60 -12.41 13.24
C VAL A 114 1.02 -13.02 14.57
N PHE A 115 1.32 -14.31 14.62
CA PHE A 115 1.74 -14.97 15.85
C PHE A 115 3.06 -14.40 16.37
N GLU A 116 4.03 -14.12 15.49
CA GLU A 116 5.26 -13.45 15.88
C GLU A 116 4.98 -12.05 16.46
N MET A 117 4.08 -11.30 15.83
CA MET A 117 3.67 -9.97 16.30
C MET A 117 3.00 -10.01 17.67
N LEU A 118 2.03 -10.91 17.86
CA LEU A 118 1.28 -11.05 19.12
C LEU A 118 2.17 -11.59 20.24
N GLY A 119 3.01 -12.58 19.96
CA GLY A 119 3.91 -13.18 20.94
C GLY A 119 5.00 -12.22 21.39
N THR A 120 5.59 -11.47 20.47
CA THR A 120 6.56 -10.42 20.81
C THR A 120 5.92 -9.33 21.67
N PHE A 121 4.70 -8.90 21.33
CA PHE A 121 3.94 -7.97 22.17
C PHE A 121 3.67 -8.54 23.57
N ALA A 122 3.26 -9.80 23.66
CA ALA A 122 2.96 -10.46 24.92
C ALA A 122 4.18 -10.60 25.83
N ASN A 123 5.34 -10.90 25.26
CA ASN A 123 6.60 -10.96 25.99
C ASN A 123 7.06 -9.59 26.48
N PHE A 124 6.82 -8.53 25.69
CA PHE A 124 7.27 -7.18 26.02
C PHE A 124 6.34 -6.50 27.05
N HIS A 125 5.02 -6.72 26.96
CA HIS A 125 4.02 -6.17 27.88
C HIS A 125 3.16 -7.25 28.57
N PRO A 126 3.75 -8.14 29.39
CA PRO A 126 3.01 -9.24 30.01
C PRO A 126 1.91 -8.75 30.96
N LYS A 127 2.08 -7.58 31.59
CA LYS A 127 1.09 -7.00 32.51
C LYS A 127 -0.19 -6.56 31.82
N LEU A 128 -0.13 -6.22 30.53
CA LEU A 128 -1.30 -5.82 29.75
C LEU A 128 -2.23 -6.99 29.45
N LEU A 129 -1.69 -8.20 29.33
CA LEU A 129 -2.41 -9.35 28.79
C LEU A 129 -3.70 -9.69 29.53
N LYS A 130 -3.71 -9.54 30.86
CA LYS A 130 -4.89 -9.82 31.69
C LYS A 130 -6.08 -8.87 31.44
N TYR A 131 -5.85 -7.74 30.76
CA TYR A 131 -6.88 -6.77 30.42
C TYR A 131 -7.39 -6.89 28.98
N LEU A 132 -6.77 -7.74 28.16
CA LEU A 132 -6.99 -7.79 26.72
C LEU A 132 -7.85 -8.99 26.33
N ASP A 133 -8.78 -8.73 25.42
CA ASP A 133 -9.64 -9.73 24.81
C ASP A 133 -9.04 -10.18 23.47
N PHE A 134 -8.10 -11.12 23.56
CA PHE A 134 -7.49 -11.73 22.38
C PHE A 134 -8.52 -12.46 21.53
N LYS A 135 -9.55 -13.09 22.12
CA LYS A 135 -10.59 -13.83 21.40
C LYS A 135 -11.32 -12.93 20.40
N ASN A 136 -11.58 -11.68 20.78
CA ASN A 136 -12.24 -10.68 19.93
C ASN A 136 -11.28 -9.74 19.19
N ALA A 137 -9.99 -10.07 19.12
CA ALA A 137 -9.04 -9.36 18.26
C ALA A 137 -9.50 -9.37 16.79
N TYR A 138 -9.19 -8.32 16.05
CA TYR A 138 -9.64 -8.17 14.67
C TYR A 138 -8.58 -7.54 13.76
N ILE A 139 -8.68 -7.87 12.47
CA ILE A 139 -7.83 -7.29 11.43
C ILE A 139 -8.38 -5.91 11.06
N SER A 140 -7.57 -4.87 11.25
CA SER A 140 -7.91 -3.50 10.87
C SER A 140 -7.49 -3.18 9.43
N LYS A 141 -6.27 -3.57 9.07
CA LYS A 141 -5.76 -3.51 7.70
C LYS A 141 -4.63 -4.50 7.49
N PHE A 142 -4.37 -4.84 6.24
CA PHE A 142 -3.13 -5.46 5.80
C PHE A 142 -2.79 -5.05 4.37
N ASP A 143 -1.51 -5.12 4.02
CA ASP A 143 -1.01 -4.82 2.69
C ASP A 143 -0.63 -6.11 1.96
N VAL A 144 -1.16 -6.28 0.75
CA VAL A 144 -0.79 -7.36 -0.18
C VAL A 144 0.05 -6.76 -1.29
N THR A 145 1.24 -7.32 -1.51
CA THR A 145 2.23 -6.76 -2.43
C THR A 145 2.58 -7.74 -3.54
N LEU A 146 2.54 -7.25 -4.78
CA LEU A 146 3.13 -7.89 -5.95
C LEU A 146 4.50 -7.25 -6.24
N PRO A 147 5.62 -7.96 -6.03
CA PRO A 147 6.93 -7.53 -6.54
C PRO A 147 7.03 -7.83 -8.04
N MET A 148 6.86 -6.80 -8.87
CA MET A 148 7.05 -6.91 -10.31
C MET A 148 8.53 -6.72 -10.64
N GLN A 149 9.11 -7.65 -11.40
CA GLN A 149 10.53 -7.62 -11.72
C GLN A 149 10.82 -6.88 -13.03
N THR A 150 11.92 -6.16 -13.05
CA THR A 150 12.44 -5.42 -14.19
C THR A 150 13.91 -5.80 -14.42
N PRO A 151 14.51 -5.39 -15.56
CA PRO A 151 15.92 -5.65 -15.81
C PRO A 151 16.88 -4.96 -14.83
N SER A 152 16.53 -3.79 -14.30
CA SER A 152 17.42 -2.99 -13.45
C SER A 152 16.69 -1.88 -12.69
N LEU A 153 17.33 -1.32 -11.66
CA LEU A 153 16.79 -0.18 -10.91
C LEU A 153 16.49 1.02 -11.80
N LYS A 154 17.39 1.34 -12.73
CA LYS A 154 17.18 2.42 -13.71
C LYS A 154 15.91 2.19 -14.55
N THR A 155 15.64 0.94 -14.92
CA THR A 155 14.40 0.59 -15.65
C THR A 155 13.19 0.73 -14.74
N ALA A 156 13.29 0.27 -13.49
CA ALA A 156 12.24 0.42 -12.49
C ALA A 156 11.85 1.89 -12.28
N GLU A 157 12.85 2.77 -12.10
CA GLU A 157 12.66 4.21 -11.92
C GLU A 157 12.01 4.88 -13.12
N ARG A 158 12.42 4.51 -14.34
CA ARG A 158 11.80 5.02 -15.58
C ARG A 158 10.34 4.63 -15.70
N ILE A 159 10.01 3.36 -15.44
CA ILE A 159 8.62 2.87 -15.47
C ILE A 159 7.79 3.62 -14.43
N ARG A 160 8.30 3.74 -13.20
CA ARG A 160 7.63 4.47 -12.13
C ARG A 160 7.41 5.94 -12.48
N GLU A 161 8.40 6.62 -13.06
CA GLU A 161 8.25 8.02 -13.46
C GLU A 161 7.21 8.19 -14.57
N TYR A 162 7.15 7.24 -15.52
CA TYR A 162 6.06 7.20 -16.50
C TYR A 162 4.68 7.07 -15.85
N LEU A 163 4.55 6.23 -14.82
CA LEU A 163 3.29 6.06 -14.08
C LEU A 163 2.90 7.30 -13.27
N ARG A 164 3.84 8.20 -12.93
CA ARG A 164 3.56 9.40 -12.13
C ARG A 164 2.53 10.32 -12.79
N ASN A 165 2.51 10.39 -14.10
CA ASN A 165 1.58 11.25 -14.86
C ASN A 165 0.33 10.52 -15.30
N VAL A 166 0.17 9.24 -14.92
CA VAL A 166 -0.98 8.46 -15.35
C VAL A 166 -2.03 8.48 -14.23
N SER A 167 -3.31 8.49 -14.61
CA SER A 167 -4.48 8.33 -13.75
C SER A 167 -5.46 7.34 -14.38
N TRP A 168 -5.99 6.40 -13.60
CA TRP A 168 -6.76 5.25 -14.10
C TRP A 168 -8.13 5.18 -13.42
N GLY A 169 -9.18 5.30 -14.23
CA GLY A 169 -10.56 5.08 -13.79
C GLY A 169 -10.89 5.79 -12.48
N ARG A 170 -11.34 5.01 -11.49
CA ARG A 170 -11.71 5.49 -10.15
C ARG A 170 -10.51 5.78 -9.23
N PHE A 171 -9.33 5.24 -9.55
CA PHE A 171 -8.13 5.39 -8.74
C PHE A 171 -7.25 6.51 -9.31
N LYS A 172 -7.60 7.73 -8.92
CA LYS A 172 -6.81 8.93 -9.24
C LYS A 172 -5.42 8.80 -8.61
N ASN A 173 -4.40 9.19 -9.38
CA ASN A 173 -3.05 9.35 -8.86
C ASN A 173 -2.95 10.66 -8.08
N LEU A 174 -2.56 10.55 -6.82
CA LEU A 174 -2.49 11.70 -5.91
C LEU A 174 -1.33 12.65 -6.20
N SER A 175 -0.31 12.22 -6.96
CA SER A 175 0.74 13.13 -7.40
C SER A 175 0.25 14.13 -8.45
N ILE A 176 -0.79 13.77 -9.20
CA ILE A 176 -1.34 14.61 -10.27
C ILE A 176 -2.26 15.69 -9.70
N THR A 177 -2.95 15.38 -8.62
CA THR A 177 -3.80 16.35 -7.90
C THR A 177 -3.02 17.15 -6.85
N ASN A 178 -1.72 16.90 -6.69
CA ASN A 178 -0.89 17.43 -5.61
C ASN A 178 -1.44 17.13 -4.19
N GLU A 179 -2.35 16.17 -4.05
CA GLU A 179 -2.84 15.72 -2.74
C GLU A 179 -1.76 14.95 -1.96
N ARG A 180 -0.86 14.26 -2.68
CA ARG A 180 0.29 13.59 -2.09
C ARG A 180 1.43 13.47 -3.08
N LEU A 181 2.56 14.10 -2.77
CA LEU A 181 3.77 14.11 -3.59
C LEU A 181 4.91 13.43 -2.83
N GLU A 182 5.31 12.25 -3.31
CA GLU A 182 6.49 11.55 -2.80
C GLU A 182 7.48 11.27 -3.94
N TYR A 183 8.78 11.33 -3.60
CA TYR A 183 9.84 11.12 -4.57
C TYR A 183 9.78 9.71 -5.15
N ASN A 184 9.71 8.66 -4.32
CA ASN A 184 9.72 7.25 -4.74
C ASN A 184 8.31 6.64 -4.87
N THR A 185 7.30 7.10 -4.13
CA THR A 185 6.01 6.39 -4.08
C THR A 185 4.91 7.14 -4.81
N LEU A 186 4.14 6.40 -5.61
CA LEU A 186 2.91 6.87 -6.25
C LEU A 186 1.71 6.26 -5.54
N TYR A 187 0.71 7.07 -5.21
CA TYR A 187 -0.48 6.63 -4.49
C TYR A 187 -1.71 6.76 -5.37
N PHE A 188 -2.55 5.71 -5.35
CA PHE A 188 -3.76 5.63 -6.15
C PHE A 188 -4.98 5.39 -5.27
N GLY A 189 -6.00 6.24 -5.44
CA GLY A 189 -7.20 6.27 -4.62
C GLY A 189 -7.13 7.29 -3.47
N SER A 190 -8.28 7.55 -2.84
CA SER A 190 -8.38 8.57 -1.79
C SER A 190 -7.65 8.17 -0.50
N VAL A 191 -6.93 9.12 0.09
CA VAL A 191 -6.26 8.98 1.41
C VAL A 191 -7.23 8.49 2.49
N ASN A 192 -8.48 8.97 2.45
CA ASN A 192 -9.51 8.68 3.45
C ASN A 192 -10.37 7.46 3.10
N SER A 193 -10.01 6.71 2.05
CA SER A 193 -10.74 5.50 1.64
C SER A 193 -10.86 4.52 2.80
N LYS A 194 -12.08 4.11 3.12
CA LYS A 194 -12.36 3.12 4.18
C LYS A 194 -12.05 1.70 3.73
N VAL A 195 -12.02 1.44 2.42
CA VAL A 195 -11.64 0.15 1.83
C VAL A 195 -10.15 0.07 1.50
N GLY A 196 -9.43 1.20 1.51
CA GLY A 196 -8.01 1.33 1.15
C GLY A 196 -7.77 1.64 -0.33
N GLY A 197 -6.50 1.80 -0.71
CA GLY A 197 -6.04 2.10 -2.07
C GLY A 197 -4.86 1.21 -2.45
N PHE A 198 -4.08 1.61 -3.44
CA PHE A 198 -2.82 0.94 -3.77
C PHE A 198 -1.71 1.95 -4.06
N LYS A 199 -0.46 1.51 -4.00
CA LYS A 199 0.71 2.32 -4.29
C LYS A 199 1.70 1.59 -5.17
N VAL A 200 2.49 2.37 -5.90
CA VAL A 200 3.58 1.88 -6.75
C VAL A 200 4.89 2.57 -6.40
N TYR A 201 5.95 1.81 -6.19
CA TYR A 201 7.27 2.34 -5.81
C TYR A 201 8.42 1.42 -6.20
N CYS A 202 9.64 1.96 -6.31
CA CYS A 202 10.85 1.16 -6.52
C CYS A 202 11.38 0.66 -5.18
N LYS A 203 11.50 -0.66 -4.99
CA LYS A 203 12.00 -1.21 -3.72
C LYS A 203 13.49 -0.97 -3.53
N GLY A 204 14.26 -1.01 -4.61
CA GLY A 204 15.71 -0.80 -4.58
C GLY A 204 16.13 0.55 -4.00
N ILE A 205 15.38 1.63 -4.24
CA ILE A 205 15.70 2.94 -3.66
C ILE A 205 15.67 2.90 -2.12
N GLU A 206 14.61 2.32 -1.55
CA GLU A 206 14.46 2.16 -0.10
C GLU A 206 15.56 1.27 0.48
N VAL A 207 15.80 0.11 -0.14
CA VAL A 207 16.79 -0.87 0.34
C VAL A 207 18.20 -0.31 0.27
N ASN A 208 18.61 0.31 -0.83
CA ASN A 208 19.95 0.86 -0.98
C ASN A 208 20.23 1.98 0.04
N ASN A 209 19.25 2.84 0.30
CA ASN A 209 19.38 3.88 1.33
C ASN A 209 19.54 3.26 2.72
N HIS A 210 18.73 2.24 3.04
CA HIS A 210 18.81 1.57 4.34
C HIS A 210 20.12 0.80 4.53
N VAL A 211 20.61 0.10 3.50
CA VAL A 211 21.91 -0.57 3.51
C VAL A 211 23.04 0.43 3.73
N LYS A 212 22.97 1.59 3.08
CA LYS A 212 23.95 2.68 3.26
C LYS A 212 23.97 3.20 4.70
N GLU A 213 22.79 3.41 5.30
CA GLU A 213 22.66 3.83 6.70
C GLU A 213 23.23 2.78 7.67
N LEU A 214 22.84 1.51 7.51
CA LEU A 214 23.35 0.40 8.33
C LEU A 214 24.87 0.26 8.21
N THR A 215 25.41 0.39 6.98
CA THR A 215 26.86 0.35 6.75
C THR A 215 27.57 1.46 7.51
N ALA A 216 27.05 2.70 7.46
CA ALA A 216 27.64 3.82 8.18
C ALA A 216 27.57 3.66 9.70
N GLN A 217 26.49 3.07 10.23
CA GLN A 217 26.34 2.76 11.66
C GLN A 217 27.28 1.63 12.11
N ALA A 218 27.39 0.56 11.30
CA ALA A 218 28.29 -0.55 11.57
C ALA A 218 29.76 -0.11 11.59
N GLN A 219 30.16 0.78 10.69
CA GLN A 219 31.50 1.39 10.69
C GLN A 219 31.81 2.20 11.95
N LYS A 220 30.78 2.70 12.65
CA LYS A 220 30.89 3.38 13.94
C LYS A 220 30.86 2.42 15.14
N GLY A 221 30.82 1.10 14.90
CA GLY A 221 30.82 0.07 15.95
C GLY A 221 29.44 -0.39 16.42
N ASP A 222 28.34 -0.04 15.73
CA ASP A 222 27.01 -0.53 16.08
C ASP A 222 26.84 -2.02 15.71
N ILE A 223 26.82 -2.88 16.74
CA ILE A 223 26.69 -4.33 16.63
C ILE A 223 25.32 -4.73 16.03
N LYS A 224 24.25 -4.00 16.37
CA LYS A 224 22.91 -4.28 15.84
C LYS A 224 22.87 -3.94 14.35
N ALA A 225 23.46 -2.82 13.95
CA ALA A 225 23.57 -2.45 12.54
C ALA A 225 24.37 -3.49 11.75
N LEU A 226 25.49 -3.98 12.30
CA LEU A 226 26.30 -5.04 11.70
C LEU A 226 25.49 -6.33 11.49
N ARG A 227 24.73 -6.76 12.50
CA ARG A 227 23.85 -7.95 12.40
C ARG A 227 22.74 -7.75 11.36
N ASN A 228 22.09 -6.59 11.36
CA ASN A 228 21.02 -6.30 10.40
C ASN A 228 21.52 -6.24 8.96
N LEU A 229 22.76 -5.79 8.75
CA LEU A 229 23.37 -5.73 7.42
C LEU A 229 23.54 -7.12 6.80
N GLN A 230 23.77 -8.17 7.60
CA GLN A 230 23.93 -9.55 7.13
C GLN A 230 22.69 -10.11 6.42
N VAL A 231 21.50 -9.56 6.71
CA VAL A 231 20.23 -9.95 6.07
C VAL A 231 20.15 -9.43 4.62
N TYR A 232 20.90 -8.38 4.28
CA TYR A 232 20.90 -7.77 2.95
C TYR A 232 22.01 -8.35 2.08
N THR A 233 21.88 -9.63 1.73
CA THR A 233 22.78 -10.30 0.79
C THR A 233 22.68 -9.71 -0.62
N ASP A 234 23.66 -10.04 -1.48
CA ASP A 234 23.63 -9.61 -2.89
C ASP A 234 22.35 -10.03 -3.60
N ASP A 235 21.82 -11.23 -3.33
CA ASP A 235 20.55 -11.71 -3.88
C ASP A 235 19.37 -10.82 -3.45
N VAL A 236 19.33 -10.44 -2.17
CA VAL A 236 18.28 -9.55 -1.63
C VAL A 236 18.36 -8.17 -2.28
N ILE A 237 19.57 -7.59 -2.35
CA ILE A 237 19.79 -6.27 -2.94
C ILE A 237 19.46 -6.29 -4.44
N ASN A 238 19.91 -7.32 -5.16
CA ASN A 238 19.64 -7.48 -6.60
C ASN A 238 18.13 -7.65 -6.88
N PHE A 239 17.44 -8.45 -6.07
CA PHE A 239 15.99 -8.60 -6.20
C PHE A 239 15.27 -7.28 -5.92
N ALA A 240 15.69 -6.53 -4.89
CA ALA A 240 15.11 -5.23 -4.57
C ALA A 240 15.33 -4.21 -5.69
N ASN A 241 16.55 -4.13 -6.23
CA ASN A 241 16.92 -3.24 -7.32
C ASN A 241 16.12 -3.50 -8.60
N ARG A 242 15.71 -4.74 -8.81
CA ARG A 242 14.89 -5.14 -9.95
C ARG A 242 13.40 -5.08 -9.65
N SER A 243 12.98 -4.67 -8.46
CA SER A 243 11.56 -4.72 -8.05
C SER A 243 10.85 -3.37 -8.08
N ILE A 244 9.81 -3.27 -8.90
CA ILE A 244 8.72 -2.31 -8.72
C ILE A 244 7.62 -2.99 -7.91
N ARG A 245 7.23 -2.39 -6.79
CA ARG A 245 6.12 -2.90 -5.98
C ARG A 245 4.80 -2.33 -6.44
N LEU A 246 3.81 -3.20 -6.60
CA LEU A 246 2.40 -2.83 -6.57
C LEU A 246 1.83 -3.35 -5.25
N GLU A 247 1.54 -2.44 -4.33
CA GLU A 247 1.11 -2.75 -2.97
C GLU A 247 -0.30 -2.25 -2.73
N ALA A 248 -1.21 -3.16 -2.38
CA ALA A 248 -2.62 -2.90 -2.22
C ALA A 248 -3.01 -3.00 -0.73
N THR A 249 -3.53 -1.91 -0.18
CA THR A 249 -3.95 -1.85 1.23
C THR A 249 -5.40 -2.30 1.37
N ILE A 250 -5.60 -3.47 1.97
CA ILE A 250 -6.92 -4.00 2.31
C ILE A 250 -7.29 -3.52 3.73
N LYS A 251 -8.40 -2.81 3.87
CA LYS A 251 -8.91 -2.36 5.18
C LYS A 251 -10.14 -3.17 5.60
N LYS A 252 -10.43 -3.20 6.89
CA LYS A 252 -11.57 -3.92 7.51
C LYS A 252 -12.89 -3.76 6.74
N ARG A 253 -13.20 -2.56 6.25
CA ARG A 253 -14.44 -2.31 5.49
C ARG A 253 -14.54 -3.16 4.21
N MET A 254 -13.43 -3.36 3.51
CA MET A 254 -13.40 -4.18 2.30
C MET A 254 -13.63 -5.66 2.63
N LEU A 255 -13.16 -6.14 3.77
CA LEU A 255 -13.47 -7.48 4.24
C LEU A 255 -14.98 -7.63 4.47
N THR A 256 -15.59 -6.68 5.19
CA THR A 256 -17.04 -6.67 5.42
C THR A 256 -17.84 -6.60 4.12
N GLU A 257 -17.45 -5.77 3.15
CA GLU A 257 -18.14 -5.66 1.86
C GLU A 257 -18.03 -6.92 0.99
N ASN A 258 -17.00 -7.74 1.20
CA ASN A 258 -16.84 -9.05 0.56
C ASN A 258 -17.38 -10.21 1.43
N ASN A 259 -18.13 -9.91 2.50
CA ASN A 259 -18.66 -10.91 3.45
C ASN A 259 -17.56 -11.79 4.08
N LEU A 260 -16.37 -11.23 4.30
CA LEU A 260 -15.24 -11.93 4.91
C LEU A 260 -15.18 -11.69 6.42
N PRO A 261 -14.69 -12.66 7.21
CA PRO A 261 -14.51 -12.47 8.64
C PRO A 261 -13.56 -11.31 8.93
N THR A 262 -13.93 -10.46 9.90
CA THR A 262 -13.01 -9.42 10.42
C THR A 262 -12.34 -9.83 11.71
N ASN A 263 -12.93 -10.76 12.47
CA ASN A 263 -12.27 -11.38 13.62
C ASN A 263 -10.97 -12.03 13.14
N LEU A 264 -9.90 -11.81 13.89
CA LEU A 264 -8.55 -12.20 13.52
C LEU A 264 -8.47 -13.71 13.28
N TRP A 265 -8.87 -14.50 14.27
CA TRP A 265 -8.74 -15.95 14.24
C TRP A 265 -9.62 -16.56 13.15
N ALA A 266 -10.86 -16.08 13.01
CA ALA A 266 -11.76 -16.51 11.95
C ALA A 266 -11.18 -16.24 10.55
N PHE A 267 -10.55 -15.08 10.34
CA PHE A 267 -9.90 -14.79 9.07
C PHE A 267 -8.64 -15.64 8.83
N LEU A 268 -7.85 -15.89 9.88
CA LEU A 268 -6.68 -16.77 9.81
C LEU A 268 -7.06 -18.21 9.47
N VAL A 269 -8.19 -18.72 9.96
CA VAL A 269 -8.72 -20.03 9.55
C VAL A 269 -9.27 -19.98 8.11
N TYR A 270 -10.01 -18.92 7.78
CA TYR A 270 -10.60 -18.75 6.44
C TYR A 270 -9.53 -18.75 5.33
N GLN A 271 -8.39 -18.08 5.52
CA GLN A 271 -7.33 -18.03 4.51
C GLN A 271 -6.65 -19.40 4.26
N LEU A 272 -6.62 -20.29 5.25
CA LEU A 272 -6.09 -21.66 5.08
C LEU A 272 -6.99 -22.48 4.14
N GLN A 273 -8.30 -22.32 4.29
CA GLN A 273 -9.31 -22.97 3.45
C GLN A 273 -9.43 -22.32 2.06
N ASN A 274 -9.13 -21.01 1.98
CA ASN A 274 -9.28 -20.20 0.78
C ASN A 274 -7.94 -19.59 0.34
N LYS A 275 -7.03 -20.43 -0.15
CA LYS A 275 -5.64 -20.04 -0.49
C LYS A 275 -5.54 -18.89 -1.51
N SER A 276 -6.57 -18.67 -2.33
CA SER A 276 -6.61 -17.58 -3.33
C SER A 276 -7.13 -16.25 -2.78
N ILE A 277 -7.50 -16.15 -1.50
CA ILE A 277 -8.17 -14.96 -0.96
C ILE A 277 -7.36 -13.67 -1.14
N TYR A 278 -6.06 -13.72 -0.92
CA TYR A 278 -5.18 -12.57 -1.09
C TYR A 278 -5.08 -12.15 -2.56
N GLU A 279 -5.08 -13.11 -3.49
CA GLU A 279 -5.09 -12.82 -4.92
C GLU A 279 -6.41 -12.18 -5.35
N GLN A 280 -7.54 -12.68 -4.86
CA GLN A 280 -8.87 -12.12 -5.16
C GLN A 280 -8.98 -10.67 -4.66
N LEU A 281 -8.62 -10.41 -3.40
CA LEU A 281 -8.64 -9.07 -2.81
C LEU A 281 -7.66 -8.12 -3.51
N PHE A 282 -6.48 -8.61 -3.88
CA PHE A 282 -5.48 -7.84 -4.63
C PHE A 282 -5.98 -7.47 -6.03
N LYS A 283 -6.53 -8.43 -6.77
CA LYS A 283 -7.10 -8.22 -8.11
C LYS A 283 -8.25 -7.22 -8.08
N GLN A 284 -9.18 -7.35 -7.13
CA GLN A 284 -10.31 -6.41 -6.99
C GLN A 284 -9.85 -4.94 -6.88
N LYS A 285 -8.66 -4.69 -6.33
CA LYS A 285 -8.07 -3.33 -6.25
C LYS A 285 -7.26 -2.94 -7.47
N THR A 286 -6.55 -3.87 -8.08
CA THR A 286 -5.47 -3.58 -9.02
C THR A 286 -5.75 -3.98 -10.46
N GLU A 287 -6.81 -4.75 -10.73
CA GLU A 287 -7.09 -5.33 -12.05
C GLU A 287 -7.13 -4.28 -13.17
N THR A 288 -7.88 -3.18 -12.98
CA THR A 288 -7.95 -2.10 -13.98
C THR A 288 -6.58 -1.46 -14.25
N PHE A 289 -5.74 -1.35 -13.21
CA PHE A 289 -4.39 -0.83 -13.34
C PHE A 289 -3.48 -1.82 -14.08
N MET A 290 -3.57 -3.11 -13.74
CA MET A 290 -2.78 -4.19 -14.34
C MET A 290 -3.10 -4.42 -15.82
N GLN A 291 -4.38 -4.41 -16.18
CA GLN A 291 -4.82 -4.49 -17.59
C GLN A 291 -4.25 -3.30 -18.38
N ALA A 292 -4.36 -2.09 -17.83
CA ALA A 292 -3.84 -0.89 -18.47
C ALA A 292 -2.31 -0.90 -18.65
N LEU A 293 -1.56 -1.51 -17.73
CA LEU A 293 -0.12 -1.74 -17.87
C LEU A 293 0.20 -2.71 -19.01
N GLN A 294 -0.55 -3.80 -19.15
CA GLN A 294 -0.34 -4.81 -20.19
C GLN A 294 -0.65 -4.26 -21.60
N ASP A 295 -1.62 -3.36 -21.71
CA ASP A 295 -2.05 -2.74 -22.96
C ASP A 295 -1.17 -1.56 -23.40
N MET A 296 -0.06 -1.29 -22.70
CA MET A 296 0.88 -0.22 -23.08
C MET A 296 1.68 -0.63 -24.32
N ARG A 297 1.13 -0.34 -25.51
CA ARG A 297 1.83 -0.41 -26.79
C ARG A 297 1.90 0.97 -27.42
N MET A 298 3.03 1.29 -28.05
CA MET A 298 3.14 2.47 -28.90
C MET A 298 2.91 2.05 -30.34
N PRO A 299 1.90 2.63 -31.02
CA PRO A 299 1.75 2.41 -32.44
C PRO A 299 2.95 3.00 -33.21
N TYR A 300 3.32 4.26 -32.94
CA TYR A 300 4.32 5.00 -33.74
C TYR A 300 4.99 6.14 -32.95
N ASP A 301 6.20 6.50 -33.36
CA ASP A 301 7.06 7.59 -32.85
C ASP A 301 7.10 8.83 -33.79
N ASP A 302 6.42 8.74 -34.93
CA ASP A 302 6.39 9.74 -36.00
C ASP A 302 4.98 10.30 -36.15
N ASP A 303 4.84 11.64 -36.10
CA ASP A 303 3.57 12.34 -36.21
C ASP A 303 2.88 12.08 -37.57
N THR A 304 3.64 11.83 -38.62
CA THR A 304 3.12 11.45 -39.95
C THR A 304 2.44 10.10 -39.89
N LYS A 305 3.10 9.11 -39.28
CA LYS A 305 2.54 7.76 -39.08
C LYS A 305 1.34 7.77 -38.13
N VAL A 306 1.34 8.66 -37.13
CA VAL A 306 0.17 8.89 -36.27
C VAL A 306 -1.01 9.44 -37.09
N TYR A 307 -0.76 10.40 -37.98
CA TYR A 307 -1.81 10.94 -38.85
C TYR A 307 -2.37 9.87 -39.81
N ASP A 308 -1.50 9.09 -40.45
CA ASP A 308 -1.90 8.00 -41.34
C ASP A 308 -2.69 6.90 -40.61
N LEU A 309 -2.29 6.55 -39.39
CA LEU A 309 -3.03 5.63 -38.53
C LEU A 309 -4.44 6.16 -38.24
N LEU A 310 -4.56 7.44 -37.88
CA LEU A 310 -5.84 8.06 -37.56
C LEU A 310 -6.75 8.12 -38.80
N LEU A 311 -6.21 8.46 -39.98
CA LEU A 311 -6.94 8.39 -41.24
C LEU A 311 -7.44 6.97 -41.50
N LYS A 312 -6.56 5.97 -41.38
CA LYS A 312 -6.92 4.56 -41.60
C LYS A 312 -8.01 4.05 -40.65
N ARG A 313 -8.02 4.51 -39.38
CA ARG A 313 -8.89 3.96 -38.33
C ARG A 313 -10.18 4.74 -38.10
N LEU A 314 -10.21 6.03 -38.43
CA LEU A 314 -11.33 6.92 -38.09
C LEU A 314 -12.03 7.54 -39.30
N SER A 315 -11.60 7.20 -40.52
CA SER A 315 -12.34 7.57 -41.73
C SER A 315 -13.55 6.67 -41.94
N GLU A 316 -14.70 7.28 -42.19
CA GLU A 316 -15.99 6.58 -42.32
C GLU A 316 -16.70 7.02 -43.62
N PRO A 317 -17.39 6.11 -44.33
CA PRO A 317 -18.20 6.47 -45.49
C PRO A 317 -19.40 7.32 -45.07
N THR A 318 -19.68 8.37 -45.83
CA THR A 318 -20.84 9.24 -45.64
C THR A 318 -22.08 8.63 -46.29
N LYS A 319 -23.26 9.13 -45.94
CA LYS A 319 -24.53 8.76 -46.58
C LYS A 319 -24.54 8.98 -48.10
N ALA A 320 -23.65 9.85 -48.60
CA ALA A 320 -23.47 10.15 -50.02
C ALA A 320 -22.39 9.29 -50.71
N GLY A 321 -21.83 8.28 -50.03
CA GLY A 321 -20.81 7.38 -50.58
C GLY A 321 -19.36 7.87 -50.51
N ASN A 322 -19.13 9.16 -50.22
CA ASN A 322 -17.78 9.72 -50.05
C ASN A 322 -17.17 9.35 -48.69
N ILE A 323 -15.84 9.18 -48.60
CA ILE A 323 -15.14 8.93 -47.34
C ILE A 323 -14.91 10.25 -46.58
N SER A 324 -15.41 10.35 -45.35
CA SER A 324 -15.14 11.48 -44.47
C SER A 324 -13.84 11.30 -43.69
N THR A 325 -12.98 12.31 -43.69
CA THR A 325 -11.72 12.36 -42.93
C THR A 325 -11.79 13.30 -41.73
N THR A 326 -12.92 13.98 -41.51
CA THR A 326 -13.07 15.02 -40.49
C THR A 326 -12.80 14.50 -39.07
N LYS A 327 -13.31 13.31 -38.74
CA LYS A 327 -13.09 12.67 -37.42
C LYS A 327 -11.60 12.40 -37.18
N ALA A 328 -10.89 11.88 -38.18
CA ALA A 328 -9.45 11.64 -38.14
C ALA A 328 -8.65 12.94 -37.96
N ARG A 329 -8.97 13.99 -38.74
CA ARG A 329 -8.32 15.31 -38.62
C ARG A 329 -8.52 15.94 -37.24
N ASN A 330 -9.74 15.87 -36.70
CA ASN A 330 -10.04 16.37 -35.35
C ASN A 330 -9.28 15.60 -34.26
N ALA A 331 -9.18 14.27 -34.39
CA ALA A 331 -8.40 13.45 -33.46
C ALA A 331 -6.91 13.79 -33.54
N TRP A 332 -6.37 14.02 -34.74
CA TRP A 332 -4.99 14.42 -34.95
C TRP A 332 -4.68 15.81 -34.35
N ASN A 333 -5.54 16.80 -34.62
CA ASN A 333 -5.43 18.13 -33.99
C ASN A 333 -5.41 18.05 -32.46
N PHE A 334 -6.29 17.20 -31.90
CA PHE A 334 -6.32 16.96 -30.46
C PHE A 334 -5.04 16.26 -29.96
N TYR A 335 -4.50 15.28 -30.69
CA TYR A 335 -3.22 14.65 -30.36
C TYR A 335 -2.07 15.67 -30.34
N ILE A 336 -1.96 16.56 -31.33
CA ILE A 336 -0.96 17.63 -31.35
C ILE A 336 -1.17 18.60 -30.19
N LEU A 337 -2.43 18.92 -29.86
CA LEU A 337 -2.76 19.75 -28.70
C LEU A 337 -2.27 19.12 -27.38
N LEU A 338 -2.48 17.80 -27.19
CA LEU A 338 -1.95 17.08 -26.04
C LEU A 338 -0.42 17.10 -26.01
N LYS A 339 0.24 16.92 -27.17
CA LYS A 339 1.69 16.95 -27.31
C LYS A 339 2.30 18.33 -27.01
N THR A 340 1.57 19.41 -27.26
CA THR A 340 2.06 20.79 -27.10
C THR A 340 1.75 21.36 -25.72
N GLN A 341 0.53 21.15 -25.20
CA GLN A 341 0.07 21.75 -23.95
C GLN A 341 0.06 20.79 -22.76
N GLY A 342 0.10 19.48 -23.01
CA GLY A 342 0.03 18.46 -21.97
C GLY A 342 -1.39 18.03 -21.64
N PHE A 343 -1.56 16.76 -21.26
CA PHE A 343 -2.88 16.15 -21.09
C PHE A 343 -3.77 16.84 -20.05
N TYR A 344 -3.21 17.15 -18.87
CA TYR A 344 -4.00 17.70 -17.76
C TYR A 344 -4.33 19.18 -17.95
N GLU A 345 -3.48 19.95 -18.62
CA GLU A 345 -3.78 21.34 -18.98
C GLU A 345 -4.91 21.40 -20.01
N VAL A 346 -4.82 20.58 -21.08
CA VAL A 346 -5.90 20.48 -22.08
C VAL A 346 -7.21 20.01 -21.43
N LYS A 347 -7.14 19.10 -20.46
CA LYS A 347 -8.33 18.65 -19.70
C LYS A 347 -8.96 19.79 -18.89
N LYS A 348 -8.15 20.69 -18.33
CA LYS A 348 -8.60 21.81 -17.51
C LYS A 348 -9.24 22.91 -18.35
N THR A 349 -8.73 23.14 -19.56
CA THR A 349 -9.19 24.21 -20.46
C THR A 349 -10.29 23.77 -21.43
N SER A 350 -10.49 22.47 -21.64
CA SER A 350 -11.56 21.92 -22.49
C SER A 350 -12.82 21.60 -21.70
N SER A 351 -13.98 21.62 -22.37
CA SER A 351 -15.20 21.07 -21.77
C SER A 351 -15.09 19.55 -21.59
N GLU A 352 -15.59 19.03 -20.46
CA GLU A 352 -15.43 17.62 -20.08
C GLU A 352 -15.92 16.65 -21.16
N ARG A 353 -17.11 16.91 -21.71
CA ARG A 353 -17.70 16.07 -22.77
C ARG A 353 -16.83 16.02 -24.02
N THR A 354 -16.30 17.17 -24.46
CA THR A 354 -15.45 17.25 -25.65
C THR A 354 -14.12 16.55 -25.42
N PHE A 355 -13.51 16.79 -24.26
CA PHE A 355 -12.25 16.16 -23.88
C PHE A 355 -12.37 14.63 -23.88
N GLN A 356 -13.36 14.10 -23.17
CA GLN A 356 -13.55 12.64 -23.08
C GLN A 356 -13.87 12.01 -24.44
N ARG A 357 -14.67 12.69 -25.28
CA ARG A 357 -14.95 12.22 -26.65
C ARG A 357 -13.67 12.15 -27.50
N ASN A 358 -12.83 13.18 -27.45
CA ASN A 358 -11.59 13.19 -28.25
C ASN A 358 -10.57 12.18 -27.74
N VAL A 359 -10.45 12.00 -26.41
CA VAL A 359 -9.66 10.92 -25.82
C VAL A 359 -10.19 9.56 -26.26
N LYS A 360 -11.51 9.35 -26.26
CA LYS A 360 -12.12 8.10 -26.74
C LYS A 360 -11.79 7.85 -28.21
N ASN A 361 -11.88 8.87 -29.08
CA ASN A 361 -11.54 8.72 -30.50
C ASN A 361 -10.07 8.27 -30.70
N LEU A 362 -9.13 8.82 -29.92
CA LEU A 362 -7.74 8.37 -29.95
C LEU A 362 -7.62 6.92 -29.42
N CYS A 363 -8.29 6.59 -28.32
CA CYS A 363 -8.31 5.22 -27.80
C CYS A 363 -8.89 4.20 -28.80
N ASP A 364 -10.01 4.51 -29.45
CA ASP A 364 -10.64 3.67 -30.47
C ASP A 364 -9.71 3.47 -31.69
N ALA A 365 -8.85 4.45 -32.00
CA ALA A 365 -7.82 4.34 -33.05
C ALA A 365 -6.59 3.51 -32.63
N GLY A 366 -6.52 3.05 -31.38
CA GLY A 366 -5.46 2.19 -30.86
C GLY A 366 -4.45 2.88 -29.93
N PHE A 367 -4.69 4.12 -29.51
CA PHE A 367 -3.82 4.81 -28.55
C PHE A 367 -4.12 4.41 -27.10
N ASN A 368 -3.10 4.05 -26.34
CA ASN A 368 -3.25 3.81 -24.90
C ASN A 368 -3.47 5.14 -24.14
N ARG A 369 -4.45 5.19 -23.24
CA ARG A 369 -4.76 6.41 -22.46
C ARG A 369 -3.59 6.90 -21.60
N ALA A 370 -2.81 5.99 -21.01
CA ALA A 370 -1.64 6.33 -20.20
C ALA A 370 -0.54 6.99 -21.03
N MET A 371 -0.41 6.60 -22.30
CA MET A 371 0.46 7.28 -23.25
C MET A 371 -0.02 8.70 -23.49
N LEU A 372 -1.32 8.87 -23.77
CA LEU A 372 -1.91 10.20 -23.97
C LEU A 372 -1.67 11.11 -22.76
N GLN A 373 -1.74 10.55 -21.54
CA GLN A 373 -1.49 11.28 -20.29
C GLN A 373 -0.05 11.72 -20.08
N ASN A 374 0.91 11.05 -20.72
CA ASN A 374 2.32 11.42 -20.72
C ASN A 374 2.73 12.33 -21.89
N LEU A 375 1.81 12.66 -22.81
CA LEU A 375 2.09 13.60 -23.89
C LEU A 375 2.26 15.02 -23.33
N GLY A 376 3.23 15.77 -23.87
CA GLY A 376 3.44 17.21 -23.58
C GLY A 376 4.28 17.55 -22.35
N GLY A 377 5.00 16.60 -21.75
CA GLY A 377 5.98 16.87 -20.70
C GLY A 377 7.34 17.35 -21.23
N LYS A 378 8.12 18.05 -20.39
CA LYS A 378 9.55 18.41 -20.65
C LYS A 378 10.48 17.19 -20.82
N SER A 379 9.95 15.96 -20.74
CA SER A 379 10.74 14.73 -20.88
C SER A 379 11.09 14.49 -22.35
N LYS A 380 12.32 14.85 -22.73
CA LYS A 380 13.01 14.22 -23.86
C LYS A 380 13.25 12.74 -23.53
N GLU A 381 12.23 11.90 -23.66
CA GLU A 381 12.41 10.44 -23.81
C GLU A 381 11.07 9.84 -24.29
N THR A 382 10.80 10.01 -25.58
CA THR A 382 9.73 9.34 -26.34
C THR A 382 10.02 7.84 -26.55
N THR A 383 10.77 7.20 -25.66
CA THR A 383 11.27 5.81 -25.79
C THR A 383 11.01 4.98 -24.54
N ILE A 384 9.89 5.19 -23.84
CA ILE A 384 9.51 4.35 -22.69
C ILE A 384 8.71 3.11 -23.15
N ILE A 385 8.09 3.16 -24.33
CA ILE A 385 7.02 2.22 -24.70
C ILE A 385 7.54 0.98 -25.47
N ARG A 386 8.86 0.88 -25.71
CA ARG A 386 9.49 -0.37 -26.22
C ARG A 386 9.95 -1.33 -25.12
N LEU A 387 9.80 -1.01 -23.83
CA LEU A 387 10.66 -1.56 -22.76
C LEU A 387 9.95 -2.08 -21.51
N LEU A 388 8.66 -2.41 -21.55
CA LEU A 388 7.99 -3.06 -20.42
C LEU A 388 8.27 -4.57 -20.40
N ASN A 389 9.55 -4.96 -20.26
CA ASN A 389 9.91 -6.28 -19.77
C ASN A 389 9.65 -6.33 -18.26
N ILE A 390 8.38 -6.20 -17.87
CA ILE A 390 7.94 -6.39 -16.50
C ILE A 390 7.53 -7.84 -16.35
N ASP A 391 8.25 -8.58 -15.52
CA ASP A 391 7.87 -9.92 -15.13
C ASP A 391 6.97 -9.87 -13.89
N LEU A 392 5.70 -10.23 -14.08
CA LEU A 392 4.68 -10.31 -13.03
C LEU A 392 4.71 -11.65 -12.28
N ASN A 393 5.43 -12.64 -12.81
CA ASN A 393 5.48 -14.02 -12.33
C ASN A 393 6.87 -14.40 -11.81
N ALA A 394 7.64 -13.39 -11.39
CA ALA A 394 8.96 -13.58 -10.84
C ALA A 394 8.97 -14.63 -9.72
N ARG A 395 9.96 -15.52 -9.79
CA ARG A 395 10.21 -16.54 -8.77
C ARG A 395 10.96 -15.94 -7.58
N LEU A 396 10.77 -16.54 -6.42
CA LEU A 396 11.60 -16.25 -5.24
C LEU A 396 13.04 -16.69 -5.53
N PRO A 397 14.04 -16.03 -4.90
CA PRO A 397 15.40 -16.54 -4.92
C PRO A 397 15.45 -17.99 -4.41
N HIS A 398 16.35 -18.81 -4.97
CA HIS A 398 16.50 -20.20 -4.58
C HIS A 398 16.86 -20.39 -3.10
N SER A 399 17.52 -19.38 -2.50
CA SER A 399 17.89 -19.33 -1.09
C SER A 399 16.71 -19.04 -0.16
N TYR A 400 15.54 -18.67 -0.68
CA TYR A 400 14.40 -18.32 0.16
C TYR A 400 13.80 -19.56 0.83
N THR A 401 13.78 -19.54 2.16
CA THR A 401 13.03 -20.47 2.99
C THR A 401 11.94 -19.70 3.73
N PRO A 402 10.66 -20.15 3.67
CA PRO A 402 9.60 -19.53 4.45
C PRO A 402 9.97 -19.47 5.94
N PRO A 403 9.91 -18.29 6.58
CA PRO A 403 10.20 -18.19 8.01
C PRO A 403 9.12 -18.89 8.84
N THR A 404 9.49 -19.30 10.04
CA THR A 404 8.59 -19.87 11.05
C THR A 404 8.49 -18.93 12.25
N THR A 405 7.45 -19.10 13.05
CA THR A 405 7.27 -18.35 14.30
C THR A 405 7.56 -19.26 15.49
N GLN A 406 8.17 -18.69 16.52
CA GLN A 406 8.37 -19.38 17.81
C GLN A 406 7.11 -19.42 18.68
N PHE A 407 6.07 -18.65 18.32
CA PHE A 407 4.84 -18.50 19.11
C PHE A 407 3.68 -19.34 18.58
N TYR A 408 3.99 -20.40 17.82
CA TYR A 408 2.96 -21.29 17.26
C TYR A 408 2.07 -21.88 18.35
N ASP A 409 2.68 -22.54 19.33
CA ASP A 409 1.95 -23.22 20.41
C ASP A 409 1.23 -22.24 21.35
N THR A 410 1.69 -20.99 21.41
CA THR A 410 1.08 -19.94 22.22
C THR A 410 -0.32 -19.57 21.72
N PHE A 411 -0.52 -19.49 20.40
CA PHE A 411 -1.77 -18.96 19.82
C PHE A 411 -2.56 -19.97 18.97
N SER A 412 -2.02 -21.16 18.70
CA SER A 412 -2.69 -22.19 17.90
C SER A 412 -4.06 -22.58 18.44
N HIS A 413 -4.26 -22.56 19.76
CA HIS A 413 -5.54 -22.85 20.40
C HIS A 413 -6.67 -21.89 19.99
N TYR A 414 -6.36 -20.65 19.58
CA TYR A 414 -7.38 -19.73 19.06
C TYR A 414 -7.90 -20.14 17.67
N LEU A 415 -7.09 -20.86 16.88
CA LEU A 415 -7.51 -21.36 15.57
C LEU A 415 -8.49 -22.53 15.68
N LEU A 416 -8.39 -23.33 16.74
CA LEU A 416 -9.24 -24.49 16.97
C LEU A 416 -10.65 -24.12 17.48
N ASN A 417 -10.77 -22.96 18.13
CA ASN A 417 -12.00 -22.50 18.78
C ASN A 417 -12.85 -21.55 17.91
N VAL A 418 -12.58 -21.50 16.61
CA VAL A 418 -13.38 -20.73 15.65
C VAL A 418 -14.61 -21.57 15.29
N ALA A 419 -15.69 -21.39 16.06
CA ALA A 419 -17.02 -21.95 15.77
C ALA A 419 -17.74 -21.17 14.68
#